data_AF-A0A5Q0GIX9-F1
#
_entry.id   AF-A0A5Q0GIX9-F1
#
_cell.length_a   1.000
_cell.length_b   1.000
_cell.length_c   1.000
_cell.angle_alpha   90.00
_cell.angle_beta   90.00
_cell.angle_gamma   90.00
#
_symmetry.space_group_name_H-M   'P 1'
#
loop_
_entity.id
_entity.type
_entity.pdbx_description
1 polymer ?
#
loop_
_entity_poly.entity_id
_entity_poly.type
_entity_poly.pdbx_seq_one_letter_code
_entity_poly.pdbx_strand_id
1 'polypeptide(L)' 'MPRKEQGWITFQASPEEIELLEELCQKSQRTKTEVLRELLRSLSGNYRRSLQSKPTKKLQNKNNR' A
#
# COMPACT_ATOMS: atom_id res chain seq x y z
N MET A 1 -8.78 10.91 20.63
CA MET A 1 -7.95 10.87 19.41
C MET A 1 -8.60 9.94 18.39
N PRO A 2 -8.71 10.32 17.11
CA PRO A 2 -9.37 9.50 16.11
C PRO A 2 -8.51 8.25 15.88
N ARG A 3 -9.00 7.09 16.34
CA ARG A 3 -8.35 5.81 16.13
C ARG A 3 -8.55 5.50 14.65
N LYS A 4 -7.50 5.71 13.83
CA LYS A 4 -7.48 5.27 12.43
C LYS A 4 -8.03 3.85 12.39
N GLU A 5 -9.08 3.62 11.62
CA GLU A 5 -9.74 2.33 11.43
C GLU A 5 -8.71 1.30 10.96
N GLN A 6 -8.11 0.56 11.89
CA GLN A 6 -7.21 -0.53 11.54
C GLN A 6 -8.07 -1.78 11.37
N GLY A 7 -8.20 -2.24 10.12
CA GLY A 7 -8.83 -3.49 9.76
C GLY A 7 -7.83 -4.65 9.80
N TRP A 8 -8.32 -5.84 10.16
CA TRP A 8 -7.58 -7.09 9.99
C TRP A 8 -7.73 -7.60 8.57
N ILE A 9 -6.65 -8.09 7.99
CA ILE A 9 -6.63 -8.74 6.69
C ILE A 9 -6.08 -10.15 6.89
N THR A 10 -6.80 -11.13 6.35
CA THR A 10 -6.32 -12.50 6.17
C THR A 10 -6.13 -12.75 4.67
N PHE A 11 -5.10 -13.50 4.31
CA PHE A 11 -4.88 -13.93 2.94
C PHE A 11 -4.34 -15.36 2.96
N GLN A 12 -4.60 -16.09 1.89
CA GLN A 12 -3.99 -17.39 1.65
C GLN A 12 -2.64 -17.19 0.95
N ALA A 13 -1.65 -17.97 1.36
CA ALA A 13 -0.33 -18.00 0.76
C ALA A 13 0.08 -19.47 0.58
N SER A 14 0.87 -19.72 -0.46
CA SER A 14 1.50 -21.01 -0.69
C SER A 14 2.57 -21.30 0.38
N PRO A 15 2.93 -22.57 0.62
CA PRO A 15 4.01 -22.93 1.55
C PRO A 15 5.31 -22.18 1.27
N GLU A 16 5.67 -22.03 -0.01
CA GLU A 16 6.89 -21.35 -0.45
C GLU A 16 6.86 -19.85 -0.11
N GLU A 17 5.71 -19.20 -0.29
CA GLU A 17 5.54 -17.79 0.10
C GLU A 17 5.58 -17.60 1.62
N ILE A 18 5.06 -18.57 2.38
CA ILE A 18 5.13 -18.56 3.85
C ILE A 18 6.58 -18.69 4.31
N GLU A 19 7.33 -19.66 3.79
CA GLU A 19 8.74 -19.87 4.12
C GLU A 19 9.57 -18.62 3.79
N LEU A 20 9.36 -18.03 2.61
CA LEU A 20 10.00 -16.78 2.21
C LEU A 20 9.69 -15.63 3.18
N LEU A 21 8.43 -15.47 3.58
CA LEU A 21 8.03 -14.42 4.52
C LEU A 21 8.69 -14.64 5.89
N GLU A 22 8.82 -15.88 6.35
CA GLU A 22 9.48 -16.21 7.61
C GLU A 22 10.98 -15.94 7.57
N GLU A 23 11.66 -16.32 6.49
CA GLU A 23 13.08 -16.03 6.30
C GLU A 23 13.34 -14.52 6.31
N LEU A 24 12.48 -13.74 5.64
CA LEU A 24 12.55 -12.27 5.64
C LEU A 24 12.35 -11.69 7.04
N CYS A 25 11.41 -12.22 7.82
CA CYS A 25 11.20 -11.81 9.20
C CYS A 25 12.43 -12.07 10.06
N GLN A 26 13.05 -13.25 9.92
CA GLN A 26 14.26 -13.61 10.67
C GLN A 26 15.45 -12.71 10.30
N LYS A 27 15.72 -12.51 9.00
CA LYS A 27 16.83 -11.68 8.52
C LYS A 27 16.70 -10.22 8.95
N SER A 28 15.47 -9.68 8.94
CA SER A 28 15.21 -8.29 9.28
C SER A 28 14.92 -8.03 10.76
N GLN A 29 14.75 -9.09 11.57
CA GLN A 29 14.26 -9.03 12.95
C GLN A 29 12.94 -8.25 13.08
N ARG A 30 12.05 -8.40 12.09
CA ARG A 30 10.73 -7.76 12.02
C ARG A 30 9.62 -8.79 12.06
N THR A 31 8.43 -8.34 12.42
CA THR A 31 7.22 -9.18 12.39
C THR A 31 6.67 -9.31 10.98
N LYS A 32 5.96 -10.42 10.71
CA LYS A 32 5.25 -10.66 9.44
C LYS A 32 4.41 -9.45 9.01
N THR A 33 3.69 -8.86 9.96
CA THR A 33 2.84 -7.68 9.73
C THR A 33 3.65 -6.44 9.33
N GLU A 34 4.81 -6.21 9.93
CA GLU A 34 5.67 -5.07 9.59
C GLU A 34 6.25 -5.22 8.18
N VAL A 35 6.76 -6.40 7.85
CA VAL A 35 7.27 -6.73 6.52
C VAL A 35 6.19 -6.52 5.46
N LEU A 36 5.00 -7.09 5.66
CA LEU A 36 3.88 -6.92 4.73
C LEU A 36 3.41 -5.46 4.62
N ARG A 37 3.37 -4.71 5.73
CA ARG A 37 3.03 -3.27 5.70
C ARG A 37 4.06 -2.46 4.95
N GLU A 38 5.34 -2.77 5.09
CA GLU A 38 6.42 -2.09 4.37
C GLU A 38 6.35 -2.38 2.87
N LEU A 39 6.11 -3.64 2.48
CA LEU A 39 5.86 -4.02 1.09
C LEU A 39 4.65 -3.28 0.50
N LEU A 40 3.54 -3.21 1.24
CA LEU A 40 2.37 -2.43 0.80
C LEU A 40 2.69 -0.94 0.64
N ARG A 41 3.51 -0.35 1.53
CA ARG A 41 3.93 1.06 1.45
C ARG A 41 4.85 1.30 0.25
N SER A 42 5.79 0.40 -0.03
CA SER A 42 6.68 0.52 -1.18
C SER A 42 5.89 0.45 -2.50
N LEU A 43 4.90 -0.44 -2.57
CA LEU A 43 3.95 -0.50 -3.70
C LEU A 43 3.10 0.77 -3.81
N SER A 44 2.66 1.33 -2.69
CA SER A 44 1.82 2.54 -2.68
C SER A 44 2.53 3.76 -3.30
N GLY A 45 3.85 3.90 -3.09
CA GLY A 45 4.64 4.97 -3.70
C GLY A 45 4.63 4.91 -5.23
N ASN A 46 4.66 3.70 -5.78
CA ASN A 46 4.64 3.47 -7.23
C ASN A 46 3.21 3.57 -7.78
N TYR A 47 2.22 3.00 -7.09
CA TYR A 47 0.81 3.05 -7.48
C TYR A 47 0.23 4.47 -7.44
N ARG A 48 0.55 5.27 -6.42
CA ARG A 48 0.08 6.67 -6.36
C ARG A 48 0.72 7.53 -7.45
N ARG A 49 1.99 7.25 -7.79
CA ARG A 49 2.70 7.95 -8.87
C ARG A 49 2.10 7.61 -10.25
N SER A 50 1.71 6.35 -10.48
CA SER A 50 1.03 5.95 -11.72
C SER A 50 -0.40 6.51 -11.82
N LEU A 51 -1.10 6.74 -10.70
CA LEU A 51 -2.42 7.38 -10.68
C LEU A 51 -2.39 8.90 -10.89
N GLN A 52 -1.32 9.58 -10.50
CA GLN A 52 -1.18 11.04 -10.63
C GLN A 52 -0.87 11.52 -12.06
N SER A 53 -0.61 10.63 -13.02
CA SER A 53 -0.30 10.99 -14.41
C SER A 53 -1.54 11.29 -15.28
N LYS A 54 -2.76 11.32 -14.72
CA LYS A 54 -3.94 11.79 -15.46
C LYS A 54 -4.20 13.27 -15.16
N PRO A 55 -3.79 14.22 -16.03
CA PRO A 55 -4.26 15.59 -15.92
C PRO A 55 -5.76 15.59 -16.29
N THR A 56 -6.62 15.69 -15.28
CA THR A 56 -8.01 16.07 -15.50
C THR A 56 -8.01 17.52 -15.99
N LYS A 57 -8.31 17.70 -17.29
CA LYS A 57 -8.58 19.00 -17.89
C LYS A 57 -9.64 19.70 -17.04
N LYS A 58 -9.25 20.72 -16.27
CA LYS A 58 -10.20 21.62 -15.60
C LYS A 58 -10.98 22.34 -16.70
N LEU A 59 -12.28 22.03 -16.80
CA LEU A 59 -13.23 22.77 -17.60
C LEU A 59 -13.30 24.19 -17.00
N GLN A 60 -12.70 25.15 -17.71
CA GLN A 60 -12.91 26.58 -17.47
C GLN A 60 -14.37 26.89 -17.77
N ASN A 61 -15.21 27.00 -16.74
CA ASN A 61 -16.49 27.66 -16.90
C ASN A 61 -16.36 29.10 -16.39
N LYS A 62 -15.94 29.99 -17.29
CA LYS A 62 -16.14 31.43 -17.17
C LYS A 62 -17.63 31.69 -17.34
N ASN A 63 -18.37 31.84 -16.25
CA ASN A 63 -19.67 32.50 -16.33
C ASN A 63 -19.48 33.98 -16.01
N ASN A 64 -19.86 34.75 -17.01
CA ASN A 64 -19.59 36.15 -17.27
C ASN A 64 -20.93 36.89 -17.19
N ARG A 65 -20.92 38.06 -16.54
CA ARG A 65 -21.98 39.09 -16.46
C ARG A 65 -23.18 38.82 -15.55
#